data_AF-A0A316USP6-F1
#
_entry.id   AF-A0A316USP6-F1
#
_cell.length_a   1.000
_cell.length_b   1.000
_cell.length_c   1.000
_cell.angle_alpha   90.00
_cell.angle_beta   90.00
_cell.angle_gamma   90.00
#
_symmetry.space_group_name_H-M   'P 1'
#
loop_
_entity.id
_entity.type
_entity.pdbx_description
1 polymer ?
#
loop_
_entity_poly.entity_id
_entity_poly.type
_entity_poly.pdbx_seq_one_letter_code
_entity_poly.pdbx_strand_id
1 'polypeptide(L)'
;MSLPQLLARVLIQGSQILGKAFLEAGRQAGRNLRASPEAAASAQSAGPAGSKIDELTRAHKMTVEEARMILNFKPAAEGEAIEVARERMAKTYDHLFAVNAPPAPKGQKGGGSGSFYMQSKVVRAKQRIEAEWEQLAKNVGEAGQGGGAAAESTSAPPPPPPPAA
;
A
#
# COMPACT_ATOMS: atom_id res chain seq x y z
N MET A 1 29.34 -45.94 22.78
CA MET A 1 28.36 -45.37 21.82
C MET A 1 28.85 -45.76 20.43
N SER A 2 28.12 -46.59 19.68
CA SER A 2 28.55 -46.95 18.32
C SER A 2 28.19 -45.83 17.34
N LEU A 3 29.09 -45.55 16.39
CA LEU A 3 28.89 -44.56 15.32
C LEU A 3 27.52 -44.67 14.60
N PRO A 4 26.99 -45.87 14.27
CA PRO A 4 25.66 -45.97 13.65
C PRO A 4 24.51 -45.49 14.55
N GLN A 5 24.60 -45.68 15.87
CA GLN A 5 23.58 -45.19 16.81
C GLN A 5 23.61 -43.67 16.96
N LEU A 6 24.78 -43.05 16.82
CA LEU A 6 24.91 -41.59 16.83
C LEU A 6 24.29 -40.97 15.57
N LEU A 7 24.58 -41.53 14.39
CA LEU A 7 24.02 -41.07 13.11
C LEU A 7 22.49 -41.18 13.08
N ALA A 8 21.93 -42.29 13.57
CA ALA A 8 20.48 -42.46 13.67
C ALA A 8 19.83 -41.39 14.57
N ARG A 9 20.45 -41.08 15.73
CA ARG A 9 19.95 -40.04 16.63
C ARG A 9 19.99 -38.64 16.03
N VAL A 10 21.09 -38.29 15.33
CA VAL A 10 21.23 -37.00 14.65
C VAL A 10 20.19 -36.85 13.53
N LEU A 11 19.94 -37.91 12.75
CA LEU A 11 18.92 -37.90 11.71
C LEU A 11 17.50 -37.75 12.27
N ILE A 12 17.18 -38.46 13.34
CA ILE A 12 15.86 -38.38 13.98
C ILE A 12 15.64 -37.00 14.60
N GLN A 13 16.63 -36.46 15.33
CA GLN A 13 16.49 -35.14 15.94
C GLN A 13 16.50 -34.02 14.89
N GLY A 14 17.35 -34.12 13.88
CA GLY A 14 17.41 -33.15 12.78
C GLY A 14 16.12 -33.10 11.96
N SER A 15 15.52 -34.25 11.64
CA SER A 15 14.24 -34.30 10.91
C SER A 15 13.07 -33.73 11.71
N GLN A 16 13.02 -33.95 13.03
CA GLN A 16 11.98 -33.38 13.89
C GLN A 16 12.03 -31.85 13.97
N ILE A 17 13.24 -31.28 14.07
CA ILE A 17 13.43 -29.82 14.11
C ILE A 17 13.03 -29.22 12.76
N LEU A 18 13.50 -29.81 11.65
CA LEU A 18 13.20 -29.34 10.31
C LEU A 18 11.70 -29.41 10.00
N GLY A 19 11.03 -30.52 10.36
CA GLY A 19 9.59 -30.69 10.15
C GLY A 19 8.73 -29.70 10.93
N LYS A 20 9.08 -29.41 12.19
CA LYS A 20 8.37 -28.40 13.01
C LYS A 20 8.52 -26.99 12.42
N ALA A 21 9.73 -26.64 11.96
CA ALA A 21 9.98 -25.34 11.33
C ALA A 21 9.16 -25.14 10.05
N PHE A 22 9.07 -26.16 9.17
CA PHE A 22 8.23 -26.09 7.97
C PHE A 22 6.75 -25.94 8.30
N LEU A 23 6.25 -26.64 9.33
CA LEU A 23 4.85 -26.54 9.76
C LEU A 23 4.53 -25.13 10.33
N GLU A 24 5.41 -24.58 11.15
CA GLU A 24 5.24 -23.22 11.70
C GLU A 24 5.30 -22.16 10.60
N ALA A 25 6.27 -22.26 9.68
CA ALA A 25 6.36 -21.40 8.51
C ALA A 25 5.10 -21.50 7.64
N GLY A 26 4.59 -22.71 7.41
CA GLY A 26 3.34 -22.94 6.68
C GLY A 26 2.12 -22.33 7.37
N ARG A 27 2.02 -22.45 8.71
CA ARG A 27 0.96 -21.80 9.49
C ARG A 27 1.07 -20.28 9.46
N GLN A 28 2.28 -19.74 9.49
CA GLN A 28 2.52 -18.30 9.40
C GLN A 28 2.19 -17.76 8.00
N ALA A 29 2.57 -18.48 6.95
CA ALA A 29 2.15 -18.19 5.58
C ALA A 29 0.63 -18.22 5.45
N GLY A 30 -0.04 -19.25 5.98
CA GLY A 30 -1.50 -19.35 5.98
C GLY A 30 -2.19 -18.21 6.74
N ARG A 31 -1.63 -17.74 7.85
CA ARG A 31 -2.14 -16.56 8.57
C ARG A 31 -1.98 -15.27 7.75
N ASN A 32 -0.83 -15.07 7.11
CA ASN A 32 -0.62 -13.93 6.22
C ASN A 32 -1.59 -13.95 5.03
N LEU A 33 -1.84 -15.11 4.43
CA LEU A 33 -2.82 -15.25 3.34
C LEU A 33 -4.25 -14.91 3.80
N ARG A 34 -4.64 -15.31 5.01
CA ARG A 34 -5.99 -15.03 5.57
C ARG A 34 -6.16 -13.59 6.05
N ALA A 35 -5.09 -12.96 6.52
CA ALA A 35 -5.08 -11.54 6.85
C ALA A 35 -4.96 -10.64 5.62
N SER A 36 -4.66 -11.21 4.44
CA SER A 36 -4.35 -10.45 3.22
C SER A 36 -4.99 -11.01 1.93
N PRO A 37 -6.27 -11.43 1.90
CA PRO A 37 -6.95 -11.72 0.64
C PRO A 37 -7.05 -10.47 -0.26
N GLU A 38 -6.95 -9.25 0.28
CA GLU A 38 -6.83 -8.01 -0.51
C GLU A 38 -5.42 -7.75 -1.07
N ALA A 39 -4.36 -8.26 -0.43
CA ALA A 39 -2.99 -8.11 -0.93
C ALA A 39 -2.63 -9.15 -2.02
N ALA A 40 -3.23 -10.35 -1.97
CA ALA A 40 -3.01 -11.36 -3.02
C ALA A 40 -3.75 -11.02 -4.33
N ALA A 41 -4.90 -10.34 -4.25
CA ALA A 41 -5.65 -9.88 -5.42
C ALA A 41 -5.01 -8.67 -6.14
N SER A 42 -4.05 -8.00 -5.52
CA SER A 42 -3.38 -6.81 -6.06
C SER A 42 -1.98 -7.08 -6.62
N ALA A 43 -1.43 -8.29 -6.43
CA ALA A 43 -0.12 -8.68 -6.97
C ALA A 43 -0.16 -9.19 -8.43
N GLN A 44 -1.36 -9.43 -8.99
CA GLN A 44 -1.54 -9.72 -10.41
C GLN A 44 -2.17 -8.53 -11.11
N SER A 45 -1.38 -7.88 -11.96
CA SER A 45 -1.78 -6.82 -12.89
C SER A 45 -2.78 -7.27 -13.98
N ALA A 46 -3.60 -8.29 -13.73
CA ALA A 46 -4.66 -8.76 -14.61
C ALA A 46 -5.69 -9.64 -13.84
N GLY A 47 -6.40 -9.06 -12.87
CA GLY A 47 -7.60 -9.67 -12.29
C GLY A 47 -8.87 -9.24 -13.05
N PRO A 48 -9.89 -10.11 -13.19
CA PRO A 48 -11.05 -9.91 -14.08
C PRO A 48 -11.84 -8.64 -13.74
N ALA A 49 -12.43 -8.06 -14.79
CA ALA A 49 -13.14 -6.78 -14.91
C ALA A 49 -14.30 -6.52 -13.89
N GLY A 50 -14.02 -6.55 -12.59
CA GLY A 50 -15.05 -6.37 -11.55
C GLY A 50 -14.54 -5.84 -10.20
N SER A 51 -13.23 -5.82 -9.94
CA SER A 51 -12.68 -5.10 -8.79
C SER A 51 -12.65 -3.60 -9.10
N LYS A 52 -13.23 -2.77 -8.23
CA LYS A 52 -13.12 -1.31 -8.30
C LYS A 52 -11.66 -0.93 -8.05
N ILE A 53 -10.83 -1.01 -9.10
CA ILE A 53 -9.46 -0.49 -9.05
C ILE A 53 -9.59 1.00 -8.85
N ASP A 54 -9.09 1.45 -7.70
CA ASP A 54 -8.97 2.85 -7.32
C ASP A 54 -8.36 3.69 -8.46
N GLU A 55 -8.91 4.88 -8.67
CA GLU A 55 -8.55 5.77 -9.78
C GLU A 55 -7.06 6.15 -9.73
N LEU A 56 -6.54 6.40 -8.53
CA LEU A 56 -5.11 6.69 -8.34
C LEU A 56 -4.25 5.48 -8.71
N THR A 57 -4.69 4.27 -8.35
CA THR A 57 -3.97 3.04 -8.72
C THR A 57 -3.90 2.86 -10.24
N ARG A 58 -4.97 3.20 -10.97
CA ARG A 58 -5.00 3.18 -12.45
C ARG A 58 -4.07 4.23 -13.04
N ALA A 59 -4.06 5.45 -12.49
CA ALA A 59 -3.24 6.55 -12.97
C ALA A 59 -1.73 6.29 -12.76
N HIS A 60 -1.36 5.82 -11.58
CA HIS A 60 0.05 5.59 -11.23
C HIS A 60 0.58 4.22 -11.67
N LYS A 61 -0.31 3.29 -12.07
CA LYS A 61 0.00 1.87 -12.34
C LYS A 61 0.77 1.22 -11.19
N MET A 62 0.41 1.60 -9.96
CA MET A 62 1.06 1.23 -8.72
C MET A 62 0.05 1.33 -7.59
N THR A 63 -0.05 0.31 -6.76
CA THR A 63 -0.93 0.33 -5.58
C THR A 63 -0.29 1.14 -4.45
N VAL A 64 -1.09 1.61 -3.49
CA VAL A 64 -0.58 2.28 -2.28
C VAL A 64 0.37 1.36 -1.52
N GLU A 65 0.02 0.09 -1.43
CA GLU A 65 0.80 -0.89 -0.70
C GLU A 65 2.15 -1.17 -1.38
N GLU A 66 2.18 -1.26 -2.72
CA GLU A 66 3.44 -1.32 -3.47
C GLU A 66 4.31 -0.09 -3.20
N ALA A 67 3.71 1.11 -3.22
CA ALA A 67 4.44 2.35 -2.95
C ALA A 67 5.02 2.40 -1.53
N ARG A 68 4.25 1.96 -0.53
CA ARG A 68 4.70 1.84 0.86
C ARG A 68 5.85 0.85 1.00
N MET A 69 5.77 -0.32 0.35
CA MET A 69 6.85 -1.30 0.35
C MET A 69 8.12 -0.75 -0.30
N ILE A 70 8.01 -0.07 -1.45
CA ILE A 70 9.17 0.53 -2.16
C ILE A 70 9.88 1.56 -1.27
N LEU A 71 9.13 2.42 -0.57
CA LEU A 71 9.72 3.44 0.31
C LEU A 71 9.93 2.94 1.75
N ASN A 72 9.72 1.65 2.04
CA ASN A 72 9.71 1.10 3.39
C ASN A 72 8.95 2.01 4.38
N PHE A 73 7.79 2.52 3.94
CA PHE A 73 7.05 3.56 4.60
C PHE A 73 5.82 2.98 5.28
N LYS A 74 5.76 3.11 6.61
CA LYS A 74 4.59 2.74 7.41
C LYS A 74 3.55 3.87 7.38
N PRO A 75 2.24 3.58 7.42
CA PRO A 75 1.23 4.62 7.60
C PRO A 75 1.53 5.44 8.87
N ALA A 76 1.06 6.69 8.89
CA ALA A 76 1.20 7.57 10.05
C ALA A 76 0.63 6.85 11.29
N ALA A 77 1.39 6.83 12.38
CA ALA A 77 0.91 6.25 13.62
C ALA A 77 -0.28 7.06 14.17
N GLU A 78 -1.12 6.43 14.98
CA GLU A 78 -2.22 7.13 15.64
C GLU A 78 -1.67 8.32 16.46
N GLY A 79 -2.13 9.53 16.15
CA GLY A 79 -1.65 10.77 16.78
C GLY A 79 -0.38 11.38 16.15
N GLU A 80 0.23 10.75 15.15
CA GLU A 80 1.33 11.34 14.38
C GLU A 80 0.78 12.39 13.40
N ALA A 81 1.31 13.62 13.46
CA ALA A 81 0.95 14.65 12.49
C ALA A 81 1.40 14.23 11.08
N ILE A 82 0.55 14.48 10.08
CA ILE A 82 0.83 14.14 8.67
C ILE A 82 2.16 14.76 8.20
N GLU A 83 2.52 15.94 8.70
CA GLU A 83 3.80 16.59 8.38
C GLU A 83 5.02 15.79 8.84
N VAL A 84 4.97 15.17 10.03
CA VAL A 84 6.06 14.31 10.53
C VAL A 84 6.20 13.07 9.64
N ALA A 85 5.07 12.49 9.24
CA ALA A 85 5.05 11.37 8.32
C ALA A 85 5.62 11.77 6.94
N ARG A 86 5.33 12.98 6.46
CA ARG A 86 5.85 13.54 5.20
C ARG A 86 7.36 13.76 5.25
N GLU A 87 7.89 14.30 6.33
CA GLU A 87 9.34 14.44 6.53
C GLU A 87 10.06 13.10 6.54
N ARG A 88 9.50 12.10 7.23
CA ARG A 88 10.07 10.75 7.25
C ARG A 88 10.09 10.13 5.86
N MET A 89 9.01 10.29 5.10
CA MET A 89 8.95 9.83 3.70
C MET A 89 10.01 10.53 2.85
N ALA A 90 10.17 11.85 2.99
CA ALA A 90 11.16 12.62 2.23
C ALA A 90 12.58 12.13 2.50
N LYS A 91 12.95 11.91 3.77
CA LYS A 91 14.26 11.35 4.15
C LYS A 91 14.52 9.99 3.53
N THR A 92 13.54 9.08 3.58
CA THR A 92 13.70 7.75 2.97
C THR A 92 13.76 7.83 1.45
N TYR A 93 12.96 8.70 0.83
CA TYR A 93 12.99 8.94 -0.61
C TYR A 93 14.36 9.44 -1.06
N ASP A 94 14.92 10.47 -0.40
CA ASP A 94 16.22 11.04 -0.78
C ASP A 94 17.33 9.99 -0.66
N HIS A 95 17.31 9.21 0.41
CA HIS A 95 18.25 8.10 0.59
C HIS A 95 18.14 7.05 -0.52
N LEU A 96 16.94 6.53 -0.78
CA LEU A 96 16.73 5.50 -1.80
C LEU A 96 17.01 6.02 -3.22
N PHE A 97 16.69 7.29 -3.50
CA PHE A 97 16.96 7.92 -4.78
C PHE A 97 18.46 8.07 -5.04
N ALA A 98 19.24 8.45 -4.01
CA ALA A 98 20.68 8.59 -4.11
C ALA A 98 21.38 7.23 -4.26
N VAL A 99 21.01 6.23 -3.45
CA VAL A 99 21.64 4.90 -3.49
C VAL A 99 21.33 4.16 -4.79
N ASN A 100 20.15 4.35 -5.37
CA ASN A 100 19.72 3.71 -6.61
C ASN A 100 20.00 4.55 -7.86
N ALA A 101 20.82 5.60 -7.78
CA ALA A 101 21.17 6.42 -8.93
C ALA A 101 21.77 5.54 -10.05
N PRO A 102 21.36 5.73 -11.32
CA PRO A 102 21.89 4.96 -12.43
C PRO A 102 23.38 5.24 -12.65
N PRO A 103 24.08 4.33 -13.35
CA PRO A 103 25.45 4.60 -13.79
C PRO A 103 25.45 5.79 -14.74
N ALA A 104 26.53 6.56 -14.69
CA ALA A 104 26.70 7.67 -15.62
C ALA A 104 26.67 7.16 -17.08
N PRO A 105 26.18 7.98 -18.03
CA PRO A 105 26.25 7.67 -19.45
C PRO A 105 27.69 7.35 -19.88
N LYS A 106 27.83 6.51 -20.93
CA LYS A 106 29.15 6.14 -21.46
C LYS A 106 30.02 7.39 -21.67
N GLY A 107 31.20 7.39 -21.03
CA GLY A 107 32.19 8.47 -21.14
C GLY A 107 32.13 9.52 -20.03
N GLN A 108 31.16 9.45 -19.12
CA GLN A 108 31.08 10.34 -17.95
C GLN A 108 31.53 9.62 -16.67
N LYS A 109 32.25 10.34 -15.80
CA LYS A 109 32.68 9.85 -14.48
C LYS A 109 31.64 10.23 -13.43
N GLY A 110 31.29 9.30 -12.55
CA GLY A 110 30.27 9.46 -11.53
C GLY A 110 29.08 8.51 -11.74
N GLY A 111 27.97 8.78 -11.06
CA GLY A 111 26.78 7.91 -11.05
C GLY A 111 26.83 6.85 -9.95
N GLY A 112 25.70 6.17 -9.76
CA GLY A 112 25.58 5.07 -8.80
C GLY A 112 25.66 3.70 -9.48
N SER A 113 25.53 2.65 -8.67
CA SER A 113 25.45 1.26 -9.14
C SER A 113 24.00 0.81 -9.38
N GLY A 114 23.05 1.74 -9.35
CA GLY A 114 21.63 1.48 -9.47
C GLY A 114 21.16 1.38 -10.92
N SER A 115 19.85 1.47 -11.12
CA SER A 115 19.26 1.48 -12.46
C SER A 115 18.22 2.59 -12.57
N PHE A 116 18.05 3.11 -13.78
CA PHE A 116 17.03 4.12 -14.07
C PHE A 116 15.62 3.60 -13.74
N TYR A 117 15.38 2.30 -13.92
CA TYR A 117 14.11 1.67 -13.56
C TYR A 117 13.85 1.72 -12.05
N MET A 118 14.85 1.35 -11.22
CA MET A 118 14.73 1.41 -9.76
C MET A 118 14.48 2.84 -9.28
N GLN A 119 15.26 3.80 -9.80
CA GLN A 119 15.06 5.21 -9.48
C GLN A 119 13.66 5.69 -9.91
N SER A 120 13.19 5.30 -11.10
CA SER A 120 11.85 5.62 -11.59
C SER A 120 10.74 5.02 -10.72
N LYS A 121 10.95 3.82 -10.15
CA LYS A 121 10.02 3.19 -9.21
C LYS A 121 9.96 3.92 -7.88
N VAL A 122 11.09 4.37 -7.35
CA VAL A 122 11.16 5.20 -6.14
C VAL A 122 10.40 6.52 -6.33
N VAL A 123 10.58 7.19 -7.47
CA VAL A 123 9.84 8.42 -7.81
C VAL A 123 8.34 8.19 -7.90
N ARG A 124 7.91 7.14 -8.62
CA ARG A 124 6.48 6.81 -8.73
C ARG A 124 5.85 6.47 -7.37
N ALA A 125 6.59 5.75 -6.52
CA ALA A 125 6.11 5.40 -5.18
C ALA A 125 5.83 6.64 -4.33
N LYS A 126 6.75 7.61 -4.36
CA LYS A 126 6.55 8.92 -3.71
C LYS A 126 5.28 9.61 -4.23
N GLN A 127 5.16 9.75 -5.55
CA GLN A 127 4.01 10.40 -6.18
C GLN A 127 2.68 9.72 -5.81
N ARG A 128 2.66 8.38 -5.74
CA ARG A 128 1.45 7.63 -5.37
C ARG A 128 1.03 7.91 -3.92
N ILE A 129 1.97 7.98 -2.98
CA ILE A 129 1.66 8.29 -1.58
C ILE A 129 1.24 9.75 -1.40
N GLU A 130 1.88 10.67 -2.11
CA GLU A 130 1.49 12.10 -2.10
C GLU A 130 0.07 12.29 -2.65
N ALA A 131 -0.28 11.61 -3.74
CA ALA A 131 -1.64 11.64 -4.30
C ALA A 131 -2.68 11.06 -3.32
N GLU A 132 -2.32 10.00 -2.57
CA GLU A 132 -3.18 9.44 -1.53
C GLU A 132 -3.49 10.50 -0.45
N TRP A 133 -2.47 11.17 0.08
CA TRP A 133 -2.65 12.22 1.09
C TRP A 133 -3.46 13.40 0.59
N GLU A 134 -3.27 13.80 -0.67
CA GLU A 134 -4.06 14.85 -1.30
C GLU A 134 -5.54 14.44 -1.42
N GLN A 135 -5.81 13.19 -1.80
CA GLN A 135 -7.18 12.67 -1.85
C GLN A 135 -7.82 12.60 -0.46
N LEU A 136 -7.08 12.16 0.56
CA LEU A 136 -7.57 12.18 1.94
C LEU A 136 -7.89 13.62 2.40
N ALA A 137 -7.04 14.59 2.08
CA ALA A 137 -7.27 15.99 2.42
C ALA A 137 -8.53 16.56 1.74
N LYS A 138 -8.76 16.23 0.46
CA LYS A 138 -9.98 16.61 -0.29
C LYS A 138 -11.23 16.00 0.33
N ASN A 139 -11.19 14.70 0.62
CA ASN A 139 -12.34 13.99 1.22
C ASN A 139 -12.72 14.55 2.60
N VAL A 140 -11.74 14.98 3.41
CA VAL A 140 -11.98 15.65 4.70
C VAL A 140 -12.62 17.03 4.50
N GLY A 141 -12.20 17.78 3.47
CA GLY A 141 -12.80 19.08 3.13
C GLY A 141 -14.25 18.96 2.62
N GLU A 142 -14.56 17.94 1.83
CA GLU A 142 -15.90 17.69 1.28
C GLU A 142 -16.89 17.19 2.36
N ALA A 143 -16.43 16.38 3.31
CA ALA A 143 -17.24 15.96 4.46
C ALA A 143 -17.67 17.14 5.36
N GLY A 144 -16.92 18.25 5.35
CA GLY A 144 -17.26 19.48 6.07
C GLY A 144 -18.28 20.38 5.36
N GLN A 145 -18.56 20.18 4.06
CA GLN A 145 -19.50 21.00 3.28
C GLN A 145 -20.86 20.33 3.02
N GLY A 146 -21.02 19.04 3.36
CA GLY A 146 -22.28 18.29 3.20
C GLY A 146 -23.35 18.54 4.28
N GLY A 147 -23.13 19.43 5.24
CA GLY A 147 -24.03 19.66 6.39
C GLY A 147 -25.01 20.84 6.26
N GLY A 148 -25.02 21.56 5.13
CA GLY A 148 -25.68 22.87 5.03
C GLY A 148 -26.56 23.10 3.81
N ALA A 149 -27.32 22.09 3.34
CA ALA A 149 -28.31 22.29 2.28
C ALA A 149 -29.44 21.26 2.32
N ALA A 150 -30.15 21.15 3.45
CA ALA A 150 -31.39 20.37 3.51
C ALA A 150 -32.29 20.84 4.68
N ALA A 151 -32.59 22.14 4.75
CA ALA A 151 -33.64 22.63 5.63
C ALA A 151 -34.19 23.95 5.06
N GLU A 152 -35.04 23.86 4.04
CA GLU A 152 -36.16 24.80 3.79
C GLU A 152 -36.92 24.35 2.53
N SER A 153 -37.75 23.32 2.70
CA SER A 153 -38.89 23.06 1.82
C SER A 153 -40.13 23.16 2.69
N THR A 154 -40.59 24.39 2.91
CA THR A 154 -41.88 24.70 3.53
C THR A 154 -43.00 23.96 2.79
N SER A 155 -43.60 22.99 3.47
CA SER A 155 -44.83 22.34 3.03
C SER A 155 -46.01 23.30 3.16
N ALA A 156 -46.36 23.98 2.08
CA ALA A 156 -47.66 24.65 1.96
C ALA A 156 -48.67 23.69 1.30
N PRO A 157 -49.89 23.49 1.85
CA PRO A 157 -50.91 22.65 1.23
C PRO A 157 -51.49 23.32 -0.04
N PRO A 158 -51.96 22.55 -1.04
CA PRO A 158 -52.51 23.11 -2.27
C PRO A 158 -53.84 23.84 -2.05
N PRO A 159 -54.17 24.88 -2.85
CA PRO A 159 -55.43 25.61 -2.74
C PRO A 159 -56.65 24.78 -3.20
N PRO A 160 -57.85 25.06 -2.67
CA PRO A 160 -59.07 24.34 -3.07
C PRO A 160 -59.52 24.69 -4.50
N PRO A 161 -60.24 23.79 -5.19
CA PRO A 161 -60.73 24.02 -6.54
C PRO A 161 -61.83 25.10 -6.58
N PRO A 162 -61.98 25.82 -7.72
CA PRO A 162 -63.00 26.86 -7.87
C PRO A 162 -64.42 26.26 -7.92
N PRO A 163 -65.46 27.03 -7.52
CA PRO A 163 -66.84 26.58 -7.59
C PRO A 163 -67.28 26.43 -9.05
N ALA A 164 -67.97 25.33 -9.34
CA ALA A 164 -68.65 25.11 -10.61
C ALA A 164 -69.82 26.09 -10.76
N ALA A 165 -69.92 26.73 -11.93
CA ALA A 165 -71.11 27.47 -12.37
C ALA A 165 -72.12 26.50 -13.00
#